data_AF-A0A847AQ89-F1
#
_entry.id   AF-A0A847AQ89-F1
#
_cell.length_a   1.000
_cell.length_b   1.000
_cell.length_c   1.000
_cell.angle_alpha   90.00
_cell.angle_beta   90.00
_cell.angle_gamma   90.00
#
_symmetry.space_group_name_H-M   'P 1'
#
loop_
_entity.id
_entity.type
_entity.pdbx_description
1 polymer ?
#
loop_
_entity_poly.entity_id
_entity_poly.type
_entity_poly.pdbx_seq_one_letter_code
_entity_poly.pdbx_strand_id
1 'polypeptide(L)'
;IEYVNNGGTLILNINQLNQFFSHKFLGIEKEKEVDIIKVKSPVIFEKETVNLTDSYNTEKIIPKGAIPLLKDAEGNILATHNKFGKGHVIISTVPWMVPSEKLTNNWTTMIYEKEFPFIKYFLNKINDEILPVHVSGDIQYGFNKLPGGWLLYLIKKIIPSKSYALPQKSK
;
A
#
# COMPACT_ATOMS: atom_id res chain seq x y z
N ILE A 1 -0.60 -19.67 -7.45
CA ILE A 1 0.86 -19.89 -7.63
C ILE A 1 1.26 -19.83 -9.11
N GLU A 2 0.52 -20.49 -10.01
CA GLU A 2 0.80 -20.48 -11.47
C GLU A 2 0.93 -19.07 -12.07
N TYR A 3 0.03 -18.14 -11.71
CA TYR A 3 0.10 -16.73 -12.12
C TYR A 3 1.49 -16.10 -11.89
N VAL A 4 2.04 -16.26 -10.69
CA VAL A 4 3.38 -15.73 -10.34
C VAL A 4 4.47 -16.51 -11.08
N ASN A 5 4.36 -17.83 -11.16
CA ASN A 5 5.33 -18.65 -11.87
C ASN A 5 5.49 -18.23 -13.35
N ASN A 6 4.40 -17.77 -13.97
CA ASN A 6 4.34 -17.33 -15.36
C ASN A 6 4.69 -15.84 -15.56
N GLY A 7 5.17 -15.14 -14.53
CA GLY A 7 5.65 -13.75 -14.67
C GLY A 7 4.78 -12.71 -13.96
N GLY A 8 3.68 -13.12 -13.32
CA GLY A 8 2.83 -12.20 -12.56
C GLY A 8 3.51 -11.70 -11.28
N THR A 9 3.14 -10.49 -10.87
CA THR A 9 3.46 -9.93 -9.55
C THR A 9 2.25 -10.07 -8.63
N LEU A 10 2.44 -10.68 -7.47
CA LEU A 10 1.41 -10.82 -6.44
C LEU A 10 1.81 -10.03 -5.19
N ILE A 11 0.97 -9.06 -4.80
CA ILE A 11 1.13 -8.34 -3.54
C ILE A 11 0.15 -8.93 -2.52
N LEU A 12 0.68 -9.31 -1.35
CA LEU A 12 -0.08 -9.88 -0.25
C LEU A 12 0.11 -9.05 1.02
N ASN A 13 -0.93 -9.03 1.83
CA ASN A 13 -0.85 -8.60 3.20
C ASN A 13 -0.50 -9.76 4.13
N ILE A 14 0.18 -9.49 5.25
CA ILE A 14 0.48 -10.50 6.27
C ILE A 14 -0.77 -11.25 6.77
N ASN A 15 -1.91 -10.57 6.81
CA ASN A 15 -3.20 -11.16 7.19
C ASN A 15 -3.82 -12.07 6.13
N GLN A 16 -3.30 -12.03 4.89
CA GLN A 16 -3.74 -12.89 3.80
C GLN A 16 -2.85 -14.14 3.67
N LEU A 17 -1.81 -14.26 4.49
CA LEU A 17 -0.96 -15.44 4.52
C LEU A 17 -1.71 -16.57 5.22
N ASN A 18 -2.40 -17.36 4.41
CA ASN A 18 -3.07 -18.58 4.84
C ASN A 18 -2.12 -19.78 4.73
N GLN A 19 -2.57 -20.92 5.26
CA GLN A 19 -1.85 -22.20 5.21
C GLN A 19 -1.59 -22.75 3.79
N PHE A 20 -2.15 -22.14 2.73
CA PHE A 20 -2.03 -22.65 1.36
C PHE A 20 -0.73 -22.18 0.67
N PHE A 21 -0.03 -21.20 1.23
CA PHE A 21 1.23 -20.72 0.67
C PHE A 21 2.43 -21.33 1.40
N SER A 22 3.32 -22.00 0.65
CA SER A 22 4.57 -22.51 1.21
C SER A 22 5.54 -21.37 1.53
N HIS A 23 6.41 -21.57 2.53
CA HIS A 23 7.50 -20.64 2.84
C HIS A 23 8.43 -20.41 1.63
N LYS A 24 8.58 -21.41 0.73
CA LYS A 24 9.35 -21.25 -0.51
C LYS A 24 8.70 -20.26 -1.47
N PHE A 25 7.37 -20.26 -1.54
CA PHE A 25 6.61 -19.32 -2.36
C PHE A 25 6.64 -17.91 -1.76
N LEU A 26 6.43 -17.79 -0.46
CA LEU A 26 6.41 -16.51 0.25
C LEU A 26 7.82 -15.91 0.44
N GLY A 27 8.84 -16.76 0.54
CA GLY A 27 10.21 -16.37 0.89
C GLY A 27 10.37 -15.90 2.33
N ILE A 28 9.37 -16.12 3.19
CA ILE A 28 9.35 -15.74 4.60
C ILE A 28 8.74 -16.85 5.45
N GLU A 29 9.00 -16.78 6.75
CA GLU A 29 8.37 -17.60 7.78
C GLU A 29 7.79 -16.65 8.85
N LYS A 30 6.54 -16.92 9.29
CA LYS A 30 5.96 -16.20 10.42
C LYS A 30 6.54 -16.77 11.72
N GLU A 31 6.83 -15.93 12.69
CA GLU A 31 7.16 -16.41 14.04
C GLU A 31 5.95 -17.14 14.63
N LYS A 32 6.20 -18.16 15.48
CA LYS A 32 5.15 -19.00 16.07
C LYS A 32 4.19 -18.20 16.96
N GLU A 33 4.69 -17.13 17.57
CA GLU A 33 3.89 -16.14 18.27
C GLU A 33 3.79 -14.90 17.39
N VAL A 34 2.58 -14.35 17.27
CA VAL A 34 2.37 -13.12 16.52
C VAL A 34 2.89 -11.96 17.36
N ASP A 35 4.15 -11.58 17.15
CA ASP A 35 4.73 -10.39 17.76
C ASP A 35 4.35 -9.16 16.92
N ILE A 36 3.28 -8.48 17.34
CA ILE A 36 2.82 -7.23 16.75
C ILE A 36 3.57 -6.08 17.42
N ILE A 37 4.38 -5.36 16.63
CA ILE A 37 5.14 -4.21 17.10
C ILE A 37 4.70 -2.93 16.39
N LYS A 38 4.92 -1.78 17.03
CA LYS A 38 4.65 -0.47 16.43
C LYS A 38 5.74 -0.12 15.42
N VAL A 39 5.32 0.33 14.24
CA VAL A 39 6.20 0.85 13.20
C VAL A 39 6.83 2.17 13.66
N LYS A 40 8.13 2.32 13.41
CA LYS A 40 8.89 3.51 13.81
C LYS A 40 9.15 4.45 12.65
N SER A 41 8.70 5.70 12.82
CA SER A 41 8.97 6.78 11.88
C SER A 41 10.39 7.34 12.08
N PRO A 42 11.10 7.77 11.02
CA PRO A 42 10.67 7.71 9.62
C PRO A 42 10.81 6.31 9.00
N VAL A 43 9.98 6.04 7.99
CA VAL A 43 10.07 4.85 7.14
C VAL A 43 10.84 5.19 5.87
N ILE A 44 11.69 4.28 5.42
CA ILE A 44 12.46 4.43 4.20
C ILE A 44 11.81 3.60 3.09
N PHE A 45 11.26 4.30 2.10
CA PHE A 45 10.75 3.76 0.84
C PHE A 45 11.83 3.90 -0.24
N GLU A 46 12.74 2.93 -0.31
CA GLU A 46 13.92 2.95 -1.19
C GLU A 46 14.81 4.19 -1.00
N LYS A 47 14.55 5.26 -1.75
CA LYS A 47 15.29 6.53 -1.72
C LYS A 47 14.51 7.66 -1.04
N GLU A 48 13.26 7.41 -0.68
CA GLU A 48 12.37 8.40 -0.06
C GLU A 48 12.20 8.09 1.42
N THR A 49 12.28 9.14 2.24
CA THR A 49 12.03 9.07 3.68
C THR A 49 10.66 9.66 3.96
N VAL A 50 9.77 8.87 4.56
CA VAL A 50 8.40 9.29 4.88
C VAL A 50 8.21 9.30 6.39
N ASN A 51 7.77 10.45 6.89
CA ASN A 51 7.34 10.58 8.27
C ASN A 51 5.88 10.11 8.39
N LEU A 52 5.63 9.07 9.17
CA LEU A 52 4.28 8.57 9.40
C LEU A 52 3.56 9.52 10.36
N THR A 53 2.41 10.04 9.95
CA THR A 53 1.54 10.88 10.77
C THR A 53 0.62 10.06 11.68
N ASP A 54 0.31 8.83 11.28
CA ASP A 54 -0.53 7.89 12.01
C ASP A 54 0.29 6.74 12.63
N SER A 55 -0.26 6.13 13.67
CA SER A 55 0.26 4.89 14.26
C SER A 55 0.02 3.69 13.34
N TYR A 56 1.07 2.93 13.03
CA TYR A 56 0.98 1.65 12.31
C TYR A 56 1.58 0.53 13.14
N ASN A 57 1.09 -0.69 12.91
CA ASN A 57 1.68 -1.91 13.45
C ASN A 57 2.30 -2.74 12.33
N THR A 58 3.25 -3.62 12.69
CA THR A 58 3.81 -4.63 11.81
C THR A 58 3.98 -5.94 12.56
N GLU A 59 3.84 -7.06 11.86
CA GLU A 59 4.20 -8.37 12.41
C GLU A 59 5.66 -8.70 12.11
N LYS A 60 6.36 -9.27 13.09
CA LYS A 60 7.71 -9.81 12.85
C LYS A 60 7.66 -11.05 11.96
N ILE A 61 8.66 -11.14 11.09
CA ILE A 61 8.84 -12.25 10.16
C ILE A 61 10.33 -12.60 10.07
N ILE A 62 10.60 -13.84 9.67
CA ILE A 62 11.94 -14.32 9.37
C ILE A 62 12.07 -14.49 7.86
N PRO A 63 12.90 -13.70 7.17
CA PRO A 63 13.17 -13.92 5.75
C PRO A 63 13.82 -15.28 5.51
N LYS A 64 13.27 -16.03 4.55
CA LYS A 64 13.76 -17.32 4.05
C LYS A 64 14.00 -17.23 2.54
N GLY A 65 14.79 -16.25 2.13
CA GLY A 65 15.12 -15.98 0.72
C GLY A 65 14.45 -14.73 0.15
N ALA A 66 13.38 -14.23 0.78
CA ALA A 66 12.88 -12.89 0.46
C ALA A 66 13.87 -11.82 0.92
N ILE A 67 14.00 -10.76 0.14
CA ILE A 67 14.77 -9.58 0.47
C ILE A 67 13.86 -8.53 1.10
N PRO A 68 14.27 -7.82 2.17
CA PRO A 68 13.52 -6.68 2.68
C PRO A 68 13.43 -5.59 1.61
N LEU A 69 12.20 -5.14 1.33
CA LEU A 69 11.92 -4.03 0.42
C LEU A 69 11.78 -2.72 1.20
N LEU A 70 11.11 -2.78 2.34
CA LEU A 70 10.84 -1.63 3.21
C LEU A 70 11.23 -1.94 4.65
N LYS A 71 11.79 -0.94 5.32
CA LYS A 71 12.13 -0.99 6.74
C LYS A 71 11.74 0.30 7.46
N ASP A 72 11.45 0.16 8.74
CA ASP A 72 11.27 1.28 9.65
C ASP A 72 12.60 1.76 10.25
N ALA A 73 12.56 2.80 11.08
CA ALA A 73 13.75 3.37 11.72
C ALA A 73 14.49 2.41 12.68
N GLU A 74 13.83 1.38 13.20
CA GLU A 74 14.43 0.35 14.07
C GLU A 74 14.89 -0.88 13.26
N GLY A 75 14.74 -0.85 11.93
CA GLY A 75 15.13 -1.94 11.04
C GLY A 75 14.09 -3.05 10.91
N ASN A 76 12.89 -2.87 11.48
CA ASN A 76 11.79 -3.81 11.34
C ASN A 76 11.36 -3.86 9.87
N ILE A 77 11.15 -5.08 9.37
CA ILE A 77 10.75 -5.28 7.97
C ILE A 77 9.28 -4.92 7.83
N LEU A 78 8.97 -3.99 6.94
CA LEU A 78 7.60 -3.52 6.62
C LEU A 78 7.06 -4.14 5.32
N ALA A 79 7.99 -4.55 4.44
CA ALA A 79 7.68 -5.31 3.26
C ALA A 79 8.87 -6.15 2.80
N THR A 80 8.58 -7.26 2.12
CA THR A 80 9.58 -8.11 1.49
C THR A 80 9.26 -8.35 0.02
N HIS A 81 10.29 -8.72 -0.73
CA HIS A 81 10.22 -9.15 -2.12
C HIS A 81 10.84 -10.54 -2.25
N ASN A 82 10.11 -11.46 -2.86
CA ASN A 82 10.61 -12.79 -3.20
C ASN A 82 10.43 -13.03 -4.70
N LYS A 83 11.48 -13.49 -5.38
CA LYS A 83 11.37 -13.93 -6.78
C LYS A 83 10.91 -15.38 -6.80
N PHE A 84 9.84 -15.67 -7.55
CA PHE A 84 9.32 -17.04 -7.68
C PHE A 84 8.99 -17.35 -9.14
N GLY A 85 9.69 -18.34 -9.72
CA GLY A 85 9.60 -18.63 -11.15
C GLY A 85 10.03 -17.40 -11.97
N LYS A 86 9.17 -16.95 -12.88
CA LYS A 86 9.40 -15.74 -13.69
C LYS A 86 8.85 -14.46 -13.05
N GLY A 87 8.08 -14.56 -11.97
CA GLY A 87 7.39 -13.43 -11.35
C GLY A 87 7.87 -13.11 -9.94
N HIS A 88 7.03 -12.37 -9.22
CA HIS A 88 7.38 -11.75 -7.95
C HIS A 88 6.26 -11.90 -6.92
N VAL A 89 6.66 -12.09 -5.66
CA VAL A 89 5.78 -12.05 -4.49
C VAL A 89 6.25 -10.90 -3.60
N ILE A 90 5.36 -9.97 -3.32
CA ILE A 90 5.60 -8.88 -2.38
C ILE A 90 4.69 -9.09 -1.19
N ILE A 91 5.25 -9.04 0.02
CA ILE A 91 4.48 -9.20 1.25
C ILE A 91 4.66 -7.96 2.09
N SER A 92 3.56 -7.27 2.39
CA SER A 92 3.55 -6.24 3.42
C SER A 92 3.28 -6.88 4.78
N THR A 93 4.14 -6.57 5.75
CA THR A 93 4.02 -7.01 7.15
C THR A 93 3.17 -6.06 7.98
N VAL A 94 2.77 -4.91 7.40
CA VAL A 94 1.83 -3.95 7.99
C VAL A 94 0.39 -4.43 7.73
N PRO A 95 -0.39 -4.78 8.76
CA PRO A 95 -1.75 -5.28 8.62
C PRO A 95 -2.63 -4.34 7.78
N TRP A 96 -3.18 -4.89 6.69
CA TRP A 96 -3.97 -4.19 5.65
C TRP A 96 -3.34 -2.91 5.06
N MET A 97 -2.09 -2.58 5.38
CA MET A 97 -1.41 -1.33 5.00
C MET A 97 -2.12 -0.06 5.50
N VAL A 98 -2.88 -0.16 6.60
CA VAL A 98 -3.65 0.95 7.20
C VAL A 98 -3.21 1.20 8.65
N PRO A 99 -3.47 2.40 9.20
CA PRO A 99 -3.18 2.70 10.60
C PRO A 99 -3.84 1.73 11.57
N SER A 100 -3.18 1.48 12.71
CA SER A 100 -3.68 0.60 13.76
C SER A 100 -4.81 1.21 14.58
N GLU A 101 -4.87 2.54 14.66
CA GLU A 101 -5.94 3.24 15.34
C GLU A 101 -7.20 3.24 14.47
N LYS A 102 -8.37 3.03 15.10
CA LYS A 102 -9.65 3.07 14.38
C LYS A 102 -9.76 4.41 13.67
N LEU A 103 -10.08 4.38 12.38
CA LEU A 103 -10.60 5.53 11.66
C LEU A 103 -11.77 6.06 12.50
N THR A 104 -11.58 7.18 13.21
CA THR A 104 -12.58 7.68 14.15
C THR A 104 -13.91 7.88 13.41
N ASN A 105 -15.02 7.67 14.12
CA ASN A 105 -16.36 7.39 13.61
C ASN A 105 -17.01 8.44 12.67
N ASN A 106 -16.29 9.48 12.24
CA ASN A 106 -16.72 10.41 11.19
C ASN A 106 -16.17 9.98 9.83
N TRP A 107 -16.78 8.92 9.28
CA TRP A 107 -16.47 8.33 7.98
C TRP A 107 -16.45 9.33 6.81
N THR A 108 -17.14 10.47 6.93
CA THR A 108 -17.32 11.44 5.86
C THR A 108 -16.25 12.54 5.78
N THR A 109 -15.57 12.86 6.89
CA THR A 109 -14.49 13.87 6.91
C THR A 109 -13.09 13.25 6.90
N MET A 110 -12.92 12.01 7.36
CA MET A 110 -11.59 11.38 7.46
C MET A 110 -11.02 10.76 6.19
N ILE A 111 -11.84 10.34 5.21
CA ILE A 111 -11.32 9.58 4.06
C ILE A 111 -10.71 10.48 2.98
N TYR A 112 -11.16 11.73 2.87
CA TYR A 112 -10.75 12.60 1.76
C TYR A 112 -9.34 13.20 1.89
N GLU A 113 -8.81 13.34 3.11
CA GLU A 113 -7.50 13.96 3.38
C GLU A 113 -6.48 12.97 3.96
N LYS A 114 -6.89 11.73 4.26
CA LYS A 114 -6.02 10.75 4.88
C LYS A 114 -5.14 10.08 3.82
N GLU A 115 -3.84 10.26 3.95
CA GLU A 115 -2.87 9.55 3.14
C GLU A 115 -2.61 8.15 3.69
N PHE A 116 -2.51 7.18 2.78
CA PHE A 116 -2.12 5.81 3.09
C PHE A 116 -0.77 5.52 2.44
N PRO A 117 0.36 5.91 3.07
CA PRO A 117 1.69 5.90 2.44
C PRO A 117 2.09 4.52 1.90
N PHE A 118 1.78 3.45 2.62
CA PHE A 118 2.08 2.08 2.17
C PHE A 118 1.28 1.69 0.92
N ILE A 119 -0.03 1.97 0.89
CA ILE A 119 -0.88 1.71 -0.28
C ILE A 119 -0.41 2.56 -1.47
N LYS A 120 -0.15 3.85 -1.24
CA LYS A 120 0.36 4.80 -2.24
C LYS A 120 1.68 4.30 -2.84
N TYR A 121 2.62 3.87 -2.00
CA TYR A 121 3.90 3.31 -2.46
C TYR A 121 3.71 2.11 -3.39
N PHE A 122 2.95 1.09 -2.98
CA PHE A 122 2.78 -0.11 -3.82
C PHE A 122 2.01 0.16 -5.11
N LEU A 123 0.96 0.97 -5.07
CA LEU A 123 0.21 1.35 -6.28
C LEU A 123 1.08 2.17 -7.23
N ASN A 124 1.90 3.10 -6.73
CA ASN A 124 2.83 3.85 -7.57
C ASN A 124 3.84 2.93 -8.23
N LYS A 125 4.41 1.96 -7.48
CA LYS A 125 5.34 0.99 -8.06
C LYS A 125 4.72 0.13 -9.15
N ILE A 126 3.51 -0.36 -8.94
CA ILE A 126 2.77 -1.09 -9.98
C ILE A 126 2.51 -0.20 -11.20
N ASN A 127 2.09 1.04 -10.98
CA ASN A 127 1.79 1.98 -12.06
C ASN A 127 3.04 2.33 -12.87
N ASP A 128 4.18 2.57 -12.22
CA ASP A 128 5.45 2.91 -12.87
C ASP A 128 5.99 1.77 -13.74
N GLU A 129 5.66 0.51 -13.41
CA GLU A 129 6.05 -0.66 -14.21
C GLU A 129 5.09 -0.94 -15.38
N ILE A 130 3.78 -0.71 -15.19
CA ILE A 130 2.75 -1.14 -16.16
C ILE A 130 2.37 -0.02 -17.12
N LEU A 131 2.29 1.22 -16.64
CA LEU A 131 1.76 2.33 -17.43
C LEU A 131 2.92 3.03 -18.17
N PRO A 132 2.74 3.34 -19.47
CA PRO A 132 3.73 4.09 -20.23
C PRO A 132 3.73 5.59 -19.90
N VAL A 133 2.95 6.02 -18.90
CA VAL A 133 2.76 7.42 -18.49
C VAL A 133 2.71 7.51 -16.97
N HIS A 134 3.26 8.59 -16.43
CA HIS A 134 3.18 8.92 -15.00
C HIS A 134 2.24 10.12 -14.81
N VAL A 135 1.28 10.00 -13.88
CA VAL A 135 0.29 11.05 -13.57
C VAL A 135 0.47 11.47 -12.12
N SER A 136 0.68 12.77 -11.89
CA SER A 136 0.90 13.35 -10.57
C SER A 136 -0.10 14.47 -10.25
N GLY A 137 -0.46 14.60 -8.98
CA GLY A 137 -1.38 15.63 -8.47
C GLY A 137 -2.73 15.07 -8.02
N ASP A 138 -3.62 15.94 -7.53
CA ASP A 138 -5.00 15.57 -7.13
C ASP A 138 -5.90 15.43 -8.37
N ILE A 139 -5.64 14.36 -9.13
CA ILE A 139 -6.29 14.06 -10.41
C ILE A 139 -6.63 12.57 -10.40
N GLN A 140 -7.90 12.25 -10.62
CA GLN A 140 -8.30 10.90 -10.95
C GLN A 140 -8.09 10.70 -12.45
N TYR A 141 -7.59 9.54 -12.87
CA TYR A 141 -7.39 9.27 -14.28
C TYR A 141 -7.77 7.84 -14.62
N GLY A 142 -8.02 7.59 -15.90
CA GLY A 142 -8.05 6.24 -16.45
C GLY A 142 -7.28 6.16 -17.75
N PHE A 143 -6.81 4.95 -18.03
CA PHE A 143 -5.90 4.68 -19.13
C PHE A 143 -6.37 3.45 -19.90
N ASN A 144 -6.70 3.61 -21.17
CA ASN A 144 -7.23 2.54 -22.02
C ASN A 144 -6.36 2.31 -23.25
N LYS A 145 -6.12 1.04 -23.59
CA LYS A 145 -5.52 0.66 -24.87
C LYS A 145 -6.57 0.72 -25.97
N LEU A 146 -6.27 1.42 -27.07
CA LEU A 146 -7.08 1.42 -28.29
C LEU A 146 -6.27 0.80 -29.44
N PRO A 147 -6.91 0.30 -30.53
CA PRO A 147 -6.20 -0.31 -31.66
C PRO A 147 -5.09 0.58 -32.27
N GLY A 148 -5.30 1.91 -32.28
CA GLY A 148 -4.35 2.88 -32.82
C GLY A 148 -3.50 3.62 -31.78
N GLY A 149 -3.58 3.30 -30.50
CA GLY A 149 -2.90 4.10 -29.48
C GLY A 149 -3.34 3.84 -28.04
N TRP A 150 -3.32 4.91 -27.25
CA TRP A 150 -3.70 4.91 -25.85
C TRP A 150 -4.60 6.12 -25.57
N LEU A 151 -5.63 5.93 -24.77
CA LEU A 151 -6.51 6.99 -24.29
C LEU A 151 -6.23 7.22 -22.80
N LEU A 152 -5.62 8.35 -22.49
CA LEU A 152 -5.52 8.87 -21.13
C LEU A 152 -6.61 9.93 -20.94
N TYR A 153 -7.46 9.77 -19.94
CA TYR A 153 -8.42 10.81 -19.55
C TYR A 153 -8.17 11.22 -18.10
N LEU A 154 -8.24 12.53 -17.86
CA LEU A 154 -7.95 13.16 -16.58
C LEU A 154 -9.22 13.80 -16.03
N ILE A 155 -9.52 13.54 -14.77
CA ILE A 155 -10.67 14.05 -14.03
C ILE A 155 -10.12 14.84 -12.86
N LYS A 156 -10.19 16.17 -12.97
CA LYS A 156 -9.87 17.07 -11.86
C LYS A 156 -11.08 17.15 -10.94
N LYS A 157 -10.90 16.80 -9.67
CA LYS A 157 -11.94 17.03 -8.66
C LYS A 157 -11.90 18.51 -8.28
N ILE A 158 -12.98 19.24 -8.56
CA ILE A 158 -13.17 20.60 -8.04
C ILE A 158 -13.99 20.44 -6.77
N ILE A 159 -13.39 20.68 -5.61
CA ILE A 159 -14.14 20.79 -4.35
C ILE A 159 -14.62 22.25 -4.26
N PRO A 160 -15.93 22.53 -4.34
CA PRO A 160 -16.43 23.88 -4.10
C PRO A 160 -16.11 24.25 -2.65
N SER A 161 -15.55 25.44 -2.42
CA SER A 161 -15.36 26.00 -1.07
C SER A 161 -16.68 25.91 -0.30
N LYS A 162 -16.70 25.15 0.80
CA LYS A 162 -17.91 24.94 1.61
C LYS A 162 -18.34 26.26 2.27
N SER A 163 -19.41 26.87 1.78
CA SER A 163 -20.17 27.88 2.51
C SER A 163 -21.15 27.17 3.44
N TYR A 164 -20.87 27.10 4.74
CA TYR A 164 -21.85 26.65 5.72
C TYR A 164 -22.75 27.84 6.10
N ALA A 165 -23.95 27.91 5.55
CA ALA A 165 -24.99 28.77 6.09
C ALA A 165 -25.71 28.01 7.21
N LEU A 166 -25.55 28.45 8.45
CA LEU A 166 -26.39 27.97 9.55
C LEU A 166 -27.83 28.49 9.34
N PRO A 167 -28.87 27.64 9.44
CA PRO A 167 -30.24 28.13 9.39
C PRO A 167 -30.48 29.05 10.59
N GLN A 168 -30.83 30.31 10.32
CA GLN A 168 -31.34 31.19 11.36
C GLN A 168 -32.68 30.64 11.82
N LYS A 169 -32.79 30.34 13.12
CA LYS A 169 -34.08 30.04 13.74
C LYS A 169 -34.98 31.27 13.60
N SER A 170 -36.09 31.14 12.87
CA SER A 170 -37.19 32.09 12.92
C SER A 170 -37.77 32.10 14.34
N LYS A 171 -37.87 33.29 14.95
CA LYS A 171 -38.59 33.52 16.20
C LYS A 171 -40.09 33.38 16.01
#